data_AF-A0A4R2H189-F1
#
_entry.id   AF-A0A4R2H189-F1
#
_cell.length_a   1.000
_cell.length_b   1.000
_cell.length_c   1.000
_cell.angle_alpha   90.00
_cell.angle_beta   90.00
_cell.angle_gamma   90.00
#
_symmetry.space_group_name_H-M   'P 1'
#
loop_
_entity.id
_entity.type
_entity.pdbx_description
1 polymer ?
#
loop_
_entity_poly.entity_id
_entity_poly.type
_entity_poly.pdbx_seq_one_letter_code
_entity_poly.pdbx_strand_id
1 'polypeptide(L)' 'MRRFALQGGGTVILSGSGSMAGPGGQSVYDGWLAHHYYDVQAGGDFRLGLRRIHWGPDGWPRVT' A
#
# COMPACT_ATOMS: atom_id res chain seq x y z
N MET A 1 -20.20 8.67 5.88
CA MET A 1 -20.66 7.34 6.35
C MET A 1 -19.46 6.54 6.81
N ARG A 2 -19.49 5.99 8.03
CA ARG A 2 -18.49 4.99 8.45
C ARG A 2 -18.69 3.75 7.57
N ARG A 3 -17.64 3.30 6.89
CA ARG A 3 -17.66 2.02 6.15
C ARG A 3 -17.06 0.96 7.07
N PHE A 4 -17.87 0.00 7.50
CA PHE A 4 -17.42 -1.07 8.39
C PHE A 4 -16.63 -2.12 7.62
N ALA A 5 -15.57 -2.66 8.21
CA ALA A 5 -14.70 -3.64 7.54
C ALA A 5 -15.45 -4.87 7.03
N LEU A 6 -16.38 -5.41 7.83
CA LEU A 6 -17.23 -6.56 7.45
C LEU A 6 -18.23 -6.26 6.32
N GLN A 7 -18.37 -4.98 5.94
CA GLN A 7 -19.22 -4.52 4.85
C GLN A 7 -18.39 -3.94 3.70
N GLY A 8 -17.11 -4.34 3.59
CA GLY A 8 -16.20 -3.86 2.54
C GLY A 8 -15.64 -2.46 2.78
N GLY A 9 -15.68 -1.97 4.02
CA GLY A 9 -15.04 -0.72 4.39
C GLY A 9 -13.52 -0.82 4.52
N GLY A 10 -12.82 0.21 4.07
CA GLY A 10 -11.38 0.37 4.22
C GLY A 10 -10.91 1.65 3.53
N THR A 11 -9.90 2.30 4.10
CA THR A 11 -9.23 3.44 3.45
C THR A 11 -8.09 2.90 2.61
N VAL A 12 -8.11 3.16 1.30
CA VAL A 12 -6.98 2.82 0.43
C VAL A 12 -5.81 3.73 0.78
N ILE A 13 -4.69 3.13 1.22
CA ILE A 13 -3.46 3.86 1.53
C ILE A 13 -2.38 3.68 0.46
N LEU A 14 -2.48 2.63 -0.37
CA LEU A 14 -1.58 2.36 -1.47
C LEU A 14 -2.38 1.82 -2.66
N SER A 15 -2.21 2.44 -3.82
CA SER A 15 -2.76 1.98 -5.09
C SER A 15 -1.67 2.00 -6.16
N GLY A 16 -1.91 1.34 -7.29
CA GLY A 16 -0.99 1.35 -8.42
C GLY A 16 -0.70 2.78 -8.90
N SER A 17 0.54 3.03 -9.33
CA SER A 17 0.99 4.32 -9.88
C SER A 17 2.22 4.11 -10.76
N GLY A 18 2.32 4.83 -11.88
CA GLY A 18 3.41 4.65 -12.84
C GLY A 18 3.47 3.20 -13.33
N SER A 19 4.64 2.56 -13.22
CA SER A 19 4.82 1.16 -13.62
C SER A 19 4.34 0.13 -12.58
N MET A 20 3.95 0.57 -11.40
CA MET A 20 3.55 -0.28 -10.28
C MET A 20 2.11 -0.76 -10.43
N ALA A 21 1.90 -1.97 -10.95
CA ALA A 21 0.59 -2.61 -11.01
C ALA A 21 0.34 -3.50 -9.78
N GLY A 22 -0.91 -3.49 -9.28
CA GLY A 22 -1.40 -4.39 -8.23
C GLY A 22 -0.54 -4.47 -6.96
N PRO A 23 -0.17 -3.35 -6.31
CA PRO A 23 0.57 -3.42 -5.05
C PRO A 23 -0.24 -4.13 -3.97
N GLY A 24 0.40 -4.99 -3.18
CA GLY A 24 -0.30 -5.77 -2.15
C GLY A 24 0.62 -6.65 -1.30
N GLY A 25 0.01 -7.55 -0.52
CA GLY A 25 0.74 -8.47 0.36
C GLY A 25 1.56 -7.78 1.44
N GLN A 26 1.11 -6.61 1.91
CA GLN A 26 1.91 -5.76 2.77
C GLN A 26 2.19 -6.34 4.17
N SER A 27 3.37 -6.04 4.69
CA SER A 27 3.75 -6.19 6.10
C SER A 27 4.27 -4.86 6.65
N VAL A 28 4.05 -4.62 7.94
CA VAL A 28 4.47 -3.40 8.63
C VAL A 28 5.46 -3.72 9.74
N TYR A 29 6.62 -3.05 9.73
CA TYR A 29 7.62 -3.16 10.78
C TYR A 29 8.42 -1.86 10.89
N ASP A 30 8.62 -1.36 12.11
CA ASP A 30 9.47 -0.21 12.42
C ASP A 30 9.30 1.01 11.48
N GLY A 31 8.04 1.41 11.23
CA GLY A 31 7.73 2.55 10.36
C GLY A 31 7.86 2.29 8.86
N TRP A 32 8.10 1.05 8.44
CA TRP A 32 8.13 0.64 7.04
C TRP A 32 6.92 -0.20 6.66
N LEU A 33 6.46 0.02 5.43
CA LEU A 33 5.54 -0.85 4.71
C LEU A 33 6.31 -1.57 3.60
N ALA A 34 6.53 -2.87 3.79
CA ALA A 34 7.03 -3.76 2.75
C ALA A 34 5.84 -4.32 1.96
N HIS A 35 5.89 -4.32 0.64
CA HIS A 35 4.84 -4.84 -0.23
C HIS A 35 5.44 -5.40 -1.53
N HIS A 36 4.70 -6.27 -2.21
CA HIS A 36 5.01 -6.60 -3.60
C HIS A 36 4.22 -5.70 -4.56
N TYR A 37 4.70 -5.59 -5.79
CA TYR A 37 3.95 -5.10 -6.94
C TYR A 37 4.45 -5.78 -8.21
N TYR A 38 3.71 -5.64 -9.31
CA TYR A 38 4.10 -6.12 -10.63
C TYR A 38 4.55 -4.94 -11.49
N ASP A 39 5.78 -4.97 -11.99
CA ASP A 39 6.34 -3.88 -12.79
C ASP A 39 6.00 -4.06 -14.27
N VAL A 40 5.09 -3.23 -14.78
CA VAL A 40 4.64 -3.33 -16.19
C VAL A 40 5.73 -3.04 -17.21
N GLN A 41 6.77 -2.28 -16.83
CA GLN A 41 7.92 -2.02 -17.72
C GLN A 41 8.92 -3.18 -17.74
N ALA A 42 8.84 -4.07 -16.75
CA ALA A 42 9.62 -5.30 -16.67
C ALA A 42 8.75 -6.54 -16.96
N GLY A 43 7.77 -6.44 -17.87
CA GLY A 43 6.95 -7.58 -18.29
C GLY A 43 6.04 -8.16 -17.21
N GLY A 44 5.79 -7.42 -16.13
CA GLY A 44 4.99 -7.89 -15.00
C GLY A 44 5.78 -8.65 -13.93
N ASP A 45 7.11 -8.61 -13.96
CA ASP A 45 7.94 -9.18 -12.90
C ASP A 45 7.54 -8.64 -11.52
N PHE A 46 7.57 -9.51 -10.51
CA PHE A 46 7.33 -9.11 -9.14
C PHE A 46 8.52 -8.29 -8.61
N ARG A 47 8.23 -7.21 -7.90
CA ARG A 47 9.22 -6.33 -7.28
C ARG A 47 8.88 -6.09 -5.81
N LEU A 48 9.92 -5.93 -4.99
CA LEU A 48 9.78 -5.47 -3.61
C LEU A 48 9.70 -3.95 -3.59
N GLY A 49 8.66 -3.40 -2.96
CA GLY A 49 8.57 -2.00 -2.60
C GLY A 49 8.71 -1.81 -1.09
N LEU A 50 9.55 -0.87 -0.68
CA LEU A 50 9.67 -0.41 0.70
C LEU A 50 9.25 1.06 0.76
N ARG A 51 8.24 1.37 1.57
CA ARG A 51 7.73 2.72 1.76
C ARG A 51 7.77 3.10 3.23
N ARG A 52 8.10 4.35 3.53
CA ARG A 52 7.94 4.87 4.89
C ARG A 52 6.47 5.10 5.17
N ILE A 53 6.06 4.80 6.39
CA ILE A 53 4.74 5.11 6.92
C ILE A 53 4.84 6.40 7.71
N HIS A 54 4.01 7.37 7.36
CA HIS A 54 3.78 8.57 8.13
C HIS A 54 2.42 8.49 8.79
N TRP A 55 2.37 8.72 10.11
CA TRP A 55 1.14 8.72 10.88
C TRP A 55 0.60 10.16 11.00
N GLY A 56 -0.63 10.36 10.58
CA GLY A 56 -1.30 11.64 10.70
C GLY A 56 -1.73 12.00 12.12
N PRO A 57 -2.08 13.28 12.38
CA PRO A 57 -2.66 13.68 13.66
C PRO A 57 -4.02 13.00 13.95
N ASP A 58 -4.66 12.47 12.91
CA ASP A 58 -5.88 11.65 12.96
C ASP A 58 -5.61 10.16 13.26
N GLY A 59 -4.33 9.78 13.47
CA GLY A 59 -3.92 8.41 13.73
C GLY A 59 -3.96 7.48 12.51
N TRP A 60 -4.21 8.01 11.30
CA TRP A 60 -4.23 7.20 10.07
C TRP A 60 -2.87 7.19 9.37
N PRO A 61 -2.43 6.03 8.84
CA PRO A 61 -1.19 5.92 8.08
C PRO A 61 -1.34 6.52 6.68
N ARG A 62 -0.26 7.13 6.20
CA ARG A 62 -0.05 7.57 4.82
C ARG A 62 1.29 6.98 4.36
N VAL A 63 1.33 6.44 3.15
CA VAL A 63 2.57 5.96 2.53
C VAL A 63 2.94 6.85 1.36
N THR A 64 4.24 7.14 1.25
CA THR A 64 4.84 7.89 0.14
C THR A 64 5.42 6.95 -0.89
#